data_AF-A0A819A2L6-F1
#
_entry.id   AF-A0A819A2L6-F1
#
_cell.length_a   1.000
_cell.length_b   1.000
_cell.length_c   1.000
_cell.angle_alpha   90.00
_cell.angle_beta   90.00
_cell.angle_gamma   90.00
#
_symmetry.space_group_name_H-M   'P 1'
#
loop_
_entity.id
_entity.type
_entity.pdbx_description
1 polymer ?
#
loop_
_entity_poly.entity_id
_entity_poly.type
_entity_poly.pdbx_seq_one_letter_code
_entity_poly.pdbx_strand_id
1 'polypeptide(L)'
;MWFYFYTLFILHINVKYVNTNENEFHLFMDNQTLCNHGIIDLKNISTWKIYSHIYYHDRYMYFPDSHCSLTIRTNKRIWMSIEYFQSNSSSSFPRCTEAKYAGNDDRLQIIDGYKNGSILRIVCGKDTDKRFDRTPLILKSSIFTLDWQTKSQSYGFKLKFVTYDLSIDGKCLNSSQFHCNNRRCIDRSLICLHEDYCGDNSQKSSLEAINQCPSIVIGIVCMLLITANAQSSNDTDTTDSYYGTTSMSGNSSHTSAANHIQQQCIIIPFTLIGIIFLSLKHILIN
;
A
#
# COMPACT_ATOMS: atom_id res chain seq x y z
N MET A 1 -8.81 -23.19 29.78
CA MET A 1 -8.46 -22.67 28.44
C MET A 1 -8.58 -21.15 28.51
N TRP A 2 -7.46 -20.44 28.71
CA TRP A 2 -7.43 -18.99 28.92
C TRP A 2 -7.05 -18.30 27.60
N PHE A 3 -7.99 -17.53 27.02
CA PHE A 3 -7.68 -16.63 25.91
C PHE A 3 -7.10 -15.33 26.48
N TYR A 4 -5.81 -15.09 26.26
CA TYR A 4 -5.19 -13.80 26.52
C TYR A 4 -5.63 -12.80 25.44
N PHE A 5 -6.59 -11.93 25.75
CA PHE A 5 -6.80 -10.72 24.99
C PHE A 5 -5.70 -9.71 25.36
N TYR A 6 -4.73 -9.51 24.48
CA TYR A 6 -3.80 -8.39 24.58
C TYR A 6 -4.58 -7.09 24.40
N THR A 7 -4.89 -6.41 25.50
CA THR A 7 -5.40 -5.04 25.48
C THR A 7 -4.22 -4.13 25.17
N LEU A 8 -4.08 -3.76 23.90
CA LEU A 8 -3.12 -2.77 23.45
C LEU A 8 -3.49 -1.42 24.10
N PHE A 9 -2.63 -0.92 24.99
CA PHE A 9 -2.74 0.43 25.57
C PHE A 9 -2.49 1.46 24.45
N ILE A 10 -3.53 1.76 23.66
CA ILE A 10 -3.52 2.91 22.74
C ILE A 10 -3.86 4.14 23.59
N LEU A 11 -2.83 4.90 23.97
CA LEU A 11 -2.97 6.26 24.47
C LEU A 11 -3.85 7.04 23.47
N HIS A 12 -4.86 7.77 23.95
CA HIS A 12 -5.90 8.47 23.17
C HIS A 12 -5.37 9.29 21.98
N ILE A 13 -5.08 8.61 20.89
CA ILE A 13 -4.97 9.19 19.56
C ILE A 13 -6.19 8.64 18.86
N ASN A 14 -7.12 9.53 18.51
CA ASN A 14 -8.30 9.19 17.73
C ASN A 14 -7.87 8.91 16.26
N VAL A 15 -7.09 7.84 16.08
CA VAL A 15 -6.83 7.22 14.78
C VAL A 15 -8.13 6.56 14.38
N LYS A 16 -8.83 7.16 13.42
CA LYS A 16 -10.21 6.81 13.10
C LYS A 16 -10.34 5.43 12.46
N TYR A 17 -9.26 4.91 11.87
CA TYR A 17 -9.25 3.60 11.26
C TYR A 17 -7.84 3.02 11.20
N VAL A 18 -7.67 1.90 11.90
CA VAL A 18 -6.53 1.00 11.80
C VAL A 18 -7.08 -0.29 11.22
N ASN A 19 -6.96 -0.49 9.91
CA ASN A 19 -7.22 -1.81 9.35
C ASN A 19 -5.96 -2.65 9.52
N THR A 20 -5.95 -3.50 10.54
CA THR A 20 -4.93 -4.51 10.74
C THR A 20 -5.38 -5.81 10.11
N ASN A 21 -5.26 -5.92 8.79
CA ASN A 21 -5.16 -7.24 8.17
C ASN A 21 -3.73 -7.75 8.40
N GLU A 22 -3.51 -8.32 9.59
CA GLU A 22 -2.30 -8.88 10.22
C GLU A 22 -0.96 -8.12 10.11
N ASN A 23 -0.71 -7.31 9.09
CA ASN A 23 0.61 -6.88 8.68
C ASN A 23 0.63 -5.53 7.93
N GLU A 24 -0.51 -5.05 7.43
CA GLU A 24 -0.65 -3.71 6.84
C GLU A 24 -1.29 -2.77 7.85
N PHE A 25 -0.77 -1.55 7.95
CA PHE A 25 -1.43 -0.48 8.67
C PHE A 25 -1.70 0.66 7.71
N HIS A 26 -2.96 1.01 7.50
CA HIS A 26 -3.32 2.24 6.80
C HIS A 26 -3.61 3.31 7.84
N LEU A 27 -2.77 4.33 7.91
CA LEU A 27 -3.04 5.47 8.78
C LEU A 27 -3.90 6.47 8.02
N PHE A 28 -5.19 6.48 8.34
CA PHE A 28 -6.10 7.51 7.89
C PHE A 28 -6.16 8.61 8.94
N MET A 29 -5.60 9.76 8.60
CA MET A 29 -5.61 10.91 9.48
C MET A 29 -6.85 11.74 9.20
N ASP A 30 -7.82 11.71 10.12
CA ASP A 30 -8.98 12.59 10.07
C ASP A 30 -8.64 13.97 10.67
N ASN A 31 -9.36 14.96 10.16
CA ASN A 31 -9.09 16.37 10.22
C ASN A 31 -9.16 16.97 11.63
N GLN A 32 -10.05 16.46 12.49
CA GLN A 32 -10.26 17.04 13.82
C GLN A 32 -9.34 16.49 14.91
N THR A 33 -8.71 15.33 14.68
CA THR A 33 -8.14 14.54 15.77
C THR A 33 -6.63 14.50 15.83
N LEU A 34 -5.93 14.92 14.78
CA LEU A 34 -4.46 14.80 14.67
C LEU A 34 -3.70 16.10 14.43
N CYS A 35 -4.38 17.24 14.34
CA CYS A 35 -3.68 18.54 14.33
C CYS A 35 -3.10 18.92 15.70
N ASN A 36 -3.46 18.18 16.75
CA ASN A 36 -2.75 18.18 18.02
C ASN A 36 -1.61 17.16 17.91
N HIS A 37 -0.35 17.61 18.05
CA HIS A 37 0.88 16.80 17.92
C HIS A 37 0.68 15.33 18.33
N GLY A 38 0.59 14.45 17.33
CA GLY A 38 0.37 13.02 17.54
C GLY A 38 1.70 12.27 17.62
N ILE A 39 1.81 11.30 18.54
CA ILE A 39 2.95 10.38 18.60
C ILE A 39 2.45 8.94 18.49
N ILE A 40 2.71 8.29 17.37
CA ILE A 40 2.46 6.87 17.20
C ILE A 40 3.73 6.10 17.56
N ASP A 41 3.67 5.31 18.64
CA ASP A 41 4.78 4.45 19.05
C ASP A 41 4.54 3.01 18.56
N LEU A 42 5.34 2.58 17.60
CA LEU A 42 5.32 1.24 17.01
C LEU A 42 6.39 0.33 17.63
N LYS A 43 7.13 0.77 18.67
CA LYS A 43 8.20 -0.02 19.31
C LYS A 43 7.73 -1.36 19.88
N ASN A 44 6.49 -1.41 20.35
CA ASN A 44 5.90 -2.59 20.99
C ASN A 44 5.13 -3.48 20.00
N ILE A 45 5.07 -3.11 18.72
CA ILE A 45 4.52 -3.98 17.70
C ILE A 45 5.59 -5.03 17.42
N SER A 46 5.41 -6.20 18.02
CA SER A 46 6.34 -7.33 17.96
C SER A 46 6.47 -7.93 16.56
N THR A 47 5.61 -7.52 15.63
CA THR A 47 5.69 -7.97 14.25
C THR A 47 6.79 -7.20 13.54
N TRP A 48 7.64 -7.93 12.81
CA TRP A 48 8.73 -7.43 11.94
C TRP A 48 8.22 -6.57 10.77
N LYS A 49 6.90 -6.33 10.75
CA LYS A 49 6.05 -5.96 9.63
C LYS A 49 5.45 -4.61 9.90
N ILE A 50 6.25 -3.59 9.64
CA ILE A 50 5.74 -2.24 9.63
C ILE A 50 5.99 -1.70 8.22
N TYR A 51 4.99 -1.91 7.38
CA TYR A 51 4.80 -1.08 6.21
C TYR A 51 3.47 -0.37 6.38
N SER A 52 3.41 0.86 5.92
CA SER A 52 2.19 1.63 6.03
C SER A 52 2.12 2.67 4.95
N HIS A 53 0.90 2.85 4.47
CA HIS A 53 0.50 4.03 3.76
C HIS A 53 -0.06 5.02 4.77
N ILE A 54 0.54 6.21 4.80
CA ILE A 54 -0.03 7.35 5.52
C ILE A 54 -0.76 8.18 4.48
N TYR A 55 -2.07 8.23 4.68
CA TYR A 55 -2.96 9.06 3.90
C TYR A 55 -3.28 10.28 4.74
N TYR A 56 -2.87 11.43 4.23
CA TYR A 56 -3.56 12.65 4.58
C TYR A 56 -4.47 13.02 3.42
N HIS A 57 -5.65 12.39 3.45
CA HIS A 57 -6.84 12.64 2.63
C HIS A 57 -6.78 12.22 1.14
N ASP A 58 -7.61 11.25 0.70
CA ASP A 58 -7.73 10.85 -0.73
C ASP A 58 -8.99 11.43 -1.43
N ARG A 59 -10.03 11.79 -0.65
CA ARG A 59 -11.37 12.16 -1.17
C ARG A 59 -11.95 13.53 -0.79
N TYR A 60 -11.42 14.23 0.20
CA TYR A 60 -11.88 15.55 0.66
C TYR A 60 -10.69 16.50 0.77
N MET A 61 -10.97 17.80 0.71
CA MET A 61 -9.94 18.84 0.75
C MET A 61 -9.59 19.22 2.19
N TYR A 62 -8.33 19.59 2.45
CA TYR A 62 -7.87 20.04 3.78
C TYR A 62 -8.57 21.27 4.33
N PHE A 63 -8.56 21.46 5.66
CA PHE A 63 -8.90 22.79 6.19
C PHE A 63 -7.81 23.80 5.85
N PRO A 64 -8.18 25.02 5.43
CA PRO A 64 -7.23 26.12 5.38
C PRO A 64 -6.70 26.44 6.78
N ASP A 65 -5.51 27.03 6.84
CA ASP A 65 -4.87 27.51 8.06
C ASP A 65 -4.65 26.46 9.17
N SER A 66 -4.38 25.21 8.80
CA SER A 66 -4.03 24.16 9.77
C SER A 66 -2.51 23.95 9.87
N HIS A 67 -2.04 23.64 11.07
CA HIS A 67 -0.66 23.18 11.30
C HIS A 67 -0.72 21.93 12.16
N CYS A 68 -0.31 20.82 11.57
CA CYS A 68 -0.49 19.51 12.16
C CYS A 68 0.84 18.77 12.08
N SER A 69 1.07 17.85 13.00
CA SER A 69 2.28 17.05 12.97
C SER A 69 2.08 15.69 13.60
N LEU A 70 2.71 14.70 12.97
CA LEU A 70 2.67 13.31 13.34
C LEU A 70 4.10 12.80 13.50
N THR A 71 4.41 12.29 14.68
CA THR A 71 5.67 11.60 14.95
C THR A 71 5.42 10.11 14.99
N ILE A 72 6.17 9.34 14.19
CA ILE A 72 6.17 7.89 14.22
C ILE A 72 7.51 7.42 14.76
N ARG A 73 7.45 6.50 15.72
CA ARG A 73 8.61 5.92 16.38
C ARG A 73 8.58 4.41 16.21
N THR A 74 9.71 3.85 15.81
CA THR A 74 9.93 2.43 15.57
C THR A 74 11.21 1.98 16.27
N ASN A 75 11.50 0.68 16.23
CA ASN A 75 12.76 0.06 16.65
C ASN A 75 13.66 -0.33 15.46
N LYS A 76 13.29 0.05 14.24
CA LYS A 76 13.96 -0.35 13.00
C LYS A 76 14.33 0.87 12.15
N ARG A 77 15.16 0.67 11.14
CA ARG A 77 15.46 1.72 10.16
C ARG A 77 14.25 1.94 9.26
N ILE A 78 14.12 3.15 8.73
CA ILE A 78 12.95 3.56 7.98
C ILE A 78 13.36 3.96 6.57
N TRP A 79 12.68 3.39 5.60
CA TRP A 79 12.69 3.82 4.22
C TRP A 79 11.33 4.41 3.90
N MET A 80 11.29 5.53 3.19
CA MET A 80 10.05 6.23 2.88
C MET A 80 10.06 6.75 1.45
N SER A 81 8.89 6.74 0.81
CA SER A 81 8.67 7.38 -0.48
C SER A 81 7.36 8.17 -0.43
N ILE A 82 7.36 9.35 -1.03
CA ILE A 82 6.13 10.10 -1.28
C ILE A 82 5.55 9.56 -2.58
N GLU A 83 4.31 9.09 -2.54
CA GLU A 83 3.63 8.54 -3.71
C GLU A 83 2.80 9.59 -4.43
N TYR A 84 2.25 10.52 -3.65
CA TYR A 84 1.40 11.59 -4.15
C TYR A 84 1.54 12.80 -3.23
N PHE A 85 1.61 13.98 -3.82
CA PHE A 85 1.50 15.24 -3.10
C PHE A 85 0.82 16.29 -3.98
N GLN A 86 -0.21 16.93 -3.48
CA GLN A 86 -0.89 18.00 -4.14
C GLN A 86 -1.30 19.03 -3.11
N SER A 87 -0.67 20.19 -3.24
CA SER A 87 -1.00 21.39 -2.51
C SER A 87 -1.54 22.46 -3.45
N ASN A 88 -2.27 23.44 -2.90
CA ASN A 88 -2.80 24.57 -3.64
C ASN A 88 -1.87 25.79 -3.60
N SER A 89 -0.60 25.58 -3.22
CA SER A 89 0.42 26.60 -3.28
C SER A 89 0.55 27.17 -4.70
N SER A 90 0.54 28.50 -4.77
CA SER A 90 0.85 29.25 -6.00
C SER A 90 2.33 29.15 -6.39
N SER A 91 3.17 28.68 -5.46
CA SER A 91 4.59 28.48 -5.66
C SER A 91 4.84 27.06 -6.21
N SER A 92 5.47 26.97 -7.38
CA SER A 92 6.02 25.70 -7.85
C SER A 92 7.31 25.38 -7.10
N PHE A 93 7.60 24.09 -6.91
CA PHE A 93 8.88 23.63 -6.38
C PHE A 93 10.04 24.21 -7.22
N PRO A 94 11.15 24.70 -6.64
CA PRO A 94 11.61 24.56 -5.24
C PRO A 94 11.25 25.73 -4.28
N ARG A 95 10.35 26.63 -4.68
CA ARG A 95 10.21 27.95 -4.02
C ARG A 95 9.77 27.92 -2.56
N CYS A 96 9.01 26.92 -2.11
CA CYS A 96 8.59 26.84 -0.69
C CYS A 96 9.72 26.57 0.31
N THR A 97 10.95 26.31 -0.17
CA THR A 97 12.13 26.18 0.70
C THR A 97 12.81 27.52 0.99
N GLU A 98 12.52 28.57 0.21
CA GLU A 98 13.09 29.88 0.46
C GLU A 98 12.37 30.55 1.63
N ALA A 99 13.11 31.20 2.52
CA ALA A 99 12.58 31.88 3.70
C ALA A 99 11.46 32.89 3.37
N LYS A 100 11.48 33.45 2.16
CA LYS A 100 10.45 34.37 1.66
C LYS A 100 9.05 33.75 1.57
N TYR A 101 8.97 32.44 1.35
CA TYR A 101 7.71 31.70 1.22
C TYR A 101 7.38 30.89 2.49
N ALA A 102 8.24 30.96 3.51
CA ALA A 102 8.03 30.28 4.78
C ALA A 102 6.83 30.89 5.52
N GLY A 103 5.71 30.17 5.52
CA GLY A 103 4.51 30.51 6.28
C GLY A 103 3.29 30.92 5.45
N ASN A 104 3.44 31.13 4.13
CA ASN A 104 2.33 31.53 3.25
C ASN A 104 1.85 30.41 2.32
N ASP A 105 2.59 29.30 2.25
CA ASP A 105 2.29 28.19 1.36
C ASP A 105 2.01 26.90 2.12
N ASP A 106 1.14 26.09 1.52
CA ASP A 106 0.96 24.69 1.89
C ASP A 106 2.29 23.94 1.75
N ARG A 107 2.70 23.21 2.78
CA ARG A 107 3.94 22.42 2.75
C ARG A 107 3.87 21.21 3.66
N LEU A 108 4.61 20.17 3.28
CA LEU A 108 4.93 19.01 4.11
C LEU A 108 6.44 18.98 4.35
N GLN A 109 6.83 18.91 5.61
CA GLN A 109 8.20 18.69 6.04
C GLN A 109 8.33 17.26 6.56
N ILE A 110 9.40 16.58 6.13
CA ILE A 110 9.79 15.27 6.63
C ILE A 110 11.06 15.46 7.44
N ILE A 111 11.01 15.11 8.72
CA ILE A 111 12.05 15.39 9.70
C ILE A 111 12.59 14.05 10.24
N ASP A 112 13.91 13.89 10.26
CA ASP A 112 14.60 12.75 10.88
C ASP A 112 14.69 12.99 12.40
N GLY A 113 13.94 12.21 13.18
CA GLY A 113 13.77 12.39 14.61
C GLY A 113 12.45 13.07 14.99
N TYR A 114 12.47 13.81 16.10
CA TYR A 114 11.35 14.62 16.57
C TYR A 114 11.24 15.94 15.78
N LYS A 115 10.22 16.75 16.06
CA LYS A 115 9.97 18.05 15.39
C LYS A 115 11.18 19.00 15.32
N ASN A 116 12.10 18.95 16.29
CA ASN A 116 13.31 19.78 16.30
C ASN A 116 14.52 19.08 15.65
N GLY A 117 14.31 17.95 14.99
CA GLY A 117 15.33 17.17 14.31
C GLY A 117 15.75 17.76 12.97
N SER A 118 16.53 16.98 12.21
CA SER A 118 17.04 17.39 10.90
C SER A 118 15.94 17.29 9.85
N ILE A 119 15.62 18.41 9.18
CA ILE A 119 14.69 18.41 8.05
C ILE A 119 15.37 17.65 6.89
N LEU A 120 14.75 16.55 6.44
CA LEU A 120 15.21 15.76 5.30
C LEU A 120 14.67 16.29 3.98
N ARG A 121 13.40 16.67 3.97
CA ARG A 121 12.72 17.13 2.77
C ARG A 121 11.60 18.10 3.12
N ILE A 122 11.43 19.11 2.28
CA ILE A 122 10.28 20.00 2.26
C ILE A 122 9.60 19.83 0.91
N VAL A 123 8.29 19.65 0.93
CA VAL A 123 7.46 19.35 -0.24
C VAL A 123 6.32 20.36 -0.32
N CYS A 124 6.10 20.90 -1.52
CA CYS A 124 5.03 21.82 -1.85
C CYS A 124 4.71 21.71 -3.36
N GLY A 125 3.69 22.42 -3.82
CA GLY A 125 3.22 22.37 -5.20
C GLY A 125 2.40 21.12 -5.51
N LYS A 126 2.46 20.64 -6.75
CA LYS A 126 1.71 19.48 -7.25
C LYS A 126 2.68 18.43 -7.79
N ASP A 127 2.38 17.15 -7.58
CA ASP A 127 3.15 16.00 -8.07
C ASP A 127 3.14 15.88 -9.61
N THR A 128 2.25 16.60 -10.30
CA THR A 128 2.34 16.78 -11.77
C THR A 128 3.49 17.69 -12.20
N ASP A 129 4.15 18.40 -11.29
CA ASP A 129 5.38 19.12 -11.60
C ASP A 129 6.49 18.10 -11.88
N LYS A 130 7.09 18.17 -13.07
CA LYS A 130 8.18 17.28 -13.49
C LYS A 130 9.38 17.30 -12.53
N ARG A 131 9.46 18.30 -11.65
CA ARG A 131 10.50 18.48 -10.64
C ARG A 131 10.16 17.87 -9.29
N PHE A 132 9.03 17.17 -9.16
CA PHE A 132 8.66 16.52 -7.93
C PHE A 132 9.65 15.40 -7.59
N ASP A 133 10.44 15.62 -6.53
CA ASP A 133 11.45 14.68 -6.10
C ASP A 133 10.82 13.47 -5.40
N ARG A 134 10.62 12.40 -6.19
CA ARG A 134 10.19 11.08 -5.71
C ARG A 134 11.35 10.24 -5.19
N THR A 135 12.57 10.78 -5.09
CA THR A 135 13.71 10.03 -4.58
C THR A 135 13.38 9.52 -3.18
N PRO A 136 13.47 8.22 -2.91
CA PRO A 136 13.14 7.71 -1.61
C PRO A 136 14.08 8.25 -0.52
N LEU A 137 13.54 8.40 0.69
CA LEU A 137 14.27 8.87 1.86
C LEU A 137 14.72 7.67 2.71
N ILE A 138 15.97 7.72 3.15
CA ILE A 138 16.54 6.78 4.12
C ILE A 138 16.81 7.54 5.40
N LEU A 139 16.09 7.18 6.46
CA LEU A 139 16.22 7.86 7.73
C LEU A 139 17.35 7.25 8.55
N LYS A 140 18.10 8.09 9.26
CA LYS A 140 19.16 7.65 10.16
C LYS A 140 18.59 7.22 11.51
N SER A 141 17.53 7.90 11.96
CA SER A 141 16.84 7.56 13.21
C SER A 141 15.73 6.55 12.97
N SER A 142 15.32 5.87 14.05
CA SER A 142 14.09 5.05 14.07
C SER A 142 12.84 5.88 14.43
N ILE A 143 12.94 7.21 14.30
CA ILE A 143 11.88 8.17 14.62
C ILE A 143 11.82 9.16 13.46
N PHE A 144 10.61 9.52 13.06
CA PHE A 144 10.42 10.61 12.11
C PHE A 144 9.19 11.42 12.44
N THR A 145 9.23 12.69 12.05
CA THR A 145 8.11 13.59 12.16
C THR A 145 7.69 14.07 10.78
N LEU A 146 6.41 13.94 10.49
CA LEU A 146 5.73 14.67 9.44
C LEU A 146 5.18 15.94 10.06
N ASP A 147 5.57 17.09 9.54
CA ASP A 147 5.04 18.39 9.96
C ASP A 147 4.47 19.06 8.72
N TRP A 148 3.15 19.26 8.69
CA TRP A 148 2.50 19.85 7.53
C TRP A 148 1.68 21.07 7.93
N GLN A 149 1.72 22.04 7.04
CA GLN A 149 1.01 23.30 7.17
C GLN A 149 0.14 23.46 5.93
N THR A 150 -1.11 23.81 6.14
CA THR A 150 -2.06 24.16 5.08
C THR A 150 -2.49 25.60 5.28
N LYS A 151 -2.55 26.34 4.19
CA LYS A 151 -3.10 27.69 4.07
C LYS A 151 -4.37 27.69 3.24
N SER A 152 -4.44 26.79 2.27
CA SER A 152 -5.60 26.63 1.40
C SER A 152 -6.13 25.20 1.42
N GLN A 153 -7.37 25.02 0.99
CA GLN A 153 -7.92 23.69 0.73
C GLN A 153 -7.03 22.98 -0.29
N SER A 154 -6.60 21.75 -0.03
CA SER A 154 -5.89 20.95 -1.04
C SER A 154 -6.11 19.45 -0.90
N TYR A 155 -5.61 18.69 -1.87
CA TYR A 155 -5.88 17.25 -2.05
C TYR A 155 -4.93 16.35 -1.31
N GLY A 156 -3.71 16.82 -1.07
CA GLY A 156 -2.96 16.28 0.00
C GLY A 156 -1.76 15.44 -0.26
N PHE A 157 -1.52 14.45 0.59
CA PHE A 157 -0.35 13.61 0.44
C PHE A 157 -0.63 12.16 0.80
N LYS A 158 -0.03 11.31 -0.02
CA LYS A 158 0.11 9.89 0.24
C LYS A 158 1.60 9.59 0.31
N LEU A 159 2.01 8.98 1.41
CA LEU A 159 3.37 8.47 1.54
C LEU A 159 3.32 7.02 1.94
N LYS A 160 4.34 6.30 1.52
CA LYS A 160 4.62 4.93 1.88
C LYS A 160 5.88 4.91 2.72
N PHE A 161 5.87 4.18 3.82
CA PHE A 161 7.10 3.88 4.54
C PHE A 161 7.18 2.39 4.90
N VAL A 162 8.41 1.93 5.04
CA VAL A 162 8.77 0.55 5.34
C VAL A 162 9.86 0.56 6.39
N THR A 163 9.70 -0.26 7.41
CA THR A 163 10.79 -0.55 8.32
C THR A 163 11.64 -1.70 7.80
N TYR A 164 12.95 -1.61 7.97
CA TYR A 164 13.87 -2.65 7.55
C TYR A 164 15.01 -2.84 8.55
N ASP A 165 15.60 -4.03 8.51
CA ASP A 165 16.87 -4.34 9.17
C ASP A 165 18.00 -4.33 8.14
N LEU A 166 19.24 -4.19 8.57
CA LEU A 166 20.39 -4.42 7.68
C LEU A 166 20.80 -5.88 7.72
N SER A 167 21.14 -6.41 6.54
CA SER A 167 21.80 -7.70 6.45
C SER A 167 23.19 -7.67 7.08
N ILE A 168 23.56 -8.80 7.68
CA ILE A 168 24.90 -9.08 8.21
C ILE A 168 25.47 -10.20 7.34
N ASP A 169 26.64 -9.97 6.76
CA ASP A 169 27.31 -10.91 5.83
C ASP A 169 26.43 -11.37 4.66
N GLY A 170 25.62 -10.44 4.13
CA GLY A 170 24.73 -10.70 3.00
C GLY A 170 23.50 -11.55 3.35
N LYS A 171 23.19 -11.74 4.64
CA LYS A 171 22.01 -12.50 5.08
C LYS A 171 21.16 -11.68 6.04
N CYS A 172 19.85 -11.91 5.98
CA CYS A 172 18.92 -11.39 6.98
C CYS A 172 18.98 -12.23 8.25
N LEU A 173 18.83 -11.56 9.40
CA LEU A 173 18.88 -12.22 10.71
C LEU A 173 17.71 -13.18 10.93
N ASN A 174 16.57 -12.89 10.31
CA ASN A 174 15.36 -13.69 10.41
C ASN A 174 15.03 -14.33 9.07
N SER A 175 14.74 -15.63 9.07
CA SER A 175 14.33 -16.39 7.87
C SER A 175 12.99 -15.94 7.31
N SER A 176 12.17 -15.21 8.06
CA SER A 176 10.95 -14.56 7.55
C SER A 176 11.22 -13.26 6.77
N GLN A 177 12.47 -12.84 6.63
CA GLN A 177 12.85 -11.64 5.90
C GLN A 177 13.34 -11.95 4.48
N PHE A 178 13.12 -10.98 3.61
CA PHE A 178 13.64 -10.94 2.25
C PHE A 178 14.87 -10.06 2.20
N HIS A 179 15.92 -10.56 1.56
CA HIS A 179 17.16 -9.82 1.36
C HIS A 179 17.08 -9.01 0.07
N CYS A 180 17.02 -7.69 0.20
CA CYS A 180 17.10 -6.76 -0.91
C CYS A 180 18.57 -6.59 -1.37
N ASN A 181 18.78 -6.28 -2.65
CA ASN A 181 20.13 -6.08 -3.22
C ASN A 181 20.89 -4.93 -2.53
N ASN A 182 20.17 -3.91 -2.05
CA ASN A 182 20.70 -2.79 -1.28
C ASN A 182 20.98 -3.12 0.20
N ARG A 183 21.12 -4.41 0.56
CA ARG A 183 21.42 -4.94 1.89
C ARG A 183 20.32 -4.76 2.94
N ARG A 184 19.14 -4.31 2.53
CA ARG A 184 17.97 -4.22 3.43
C ARG A 184 17.31 -5.57 3.59
N CYS A 185 16.74 -5.78 4.77
CA CYS A 185 15.96 -6.94 5.14
C CYS A 185 14.55 -6.47 5.46
N ILE A 186 13.64 -6.72 4.53
CA ILE A 186 12.21 -6.40 4.66
C ILE A 186 11.43 -7.68 4.99
N ASP A 187 10.18 -7.56 5.40
CA ASP A 187 9.37 -8.77 5.61
C ASP A 187 9.04 -9.46 4.28
N ARG A 188 9.12 -10.80 4.23
CA ARG A 188 8.80 -11.57 3.02
C ARG A 188 7.37 -11.38 2.53
N SER A 189 6.41 -11.08 3.40
CA SER A 189 5.02 -10.85 2.96
C SER A 189 4.90 -9.65 2.03
N LEU A 190 5.83 -8.70 2.11
CA LEU A 190 5.85 -7.52 1.23
C LEU A 190 6.17 -7.88 -0.21
N ILE A 191 6.85 -9.00 -0.45
CA ILE A 191 7.24 -9.44 -1.79
C ILE A 191 6.02 -9.58 -2.72
N CYS A 192 4.90 -10.07 -2.16
CA CYS A 192 3.70 -10.42 -2.93
C CYS A 192 2.80 -9.24 -3.26
N LEU A 193 3.11 -8.04 -2.75
CA LEU A 193 2.29 -6.86 -2.93
C LEU A 193 2.62 -6.10 -4.23
N HIS A 194 3.56 -6.60 -5.05
CA HIS A 194 3.93 -6.05 -6.37
C HIS A 194 4.43 -4.58 -6.38
N GLU A 195 4.71 -4.01 -5.21
CA GLU A 195 5.33 -2.69 -5.07
C GLU A 195 6.83 -2.81 -4.77
N ASP A 196 7.60 -1.73 -4.96
CA ASP A 196 9.03 -1.73 -4.62
C ASP A 196 9.25 -1.32 -3.16
N TYR A 197 9.12 -2.28 -2.24
CA TYR A 197 9.39 -2.05 -0.81
C TYR A 197 10.90 -2.07 -0.48
N CYS A 198 11.72 -2.64 -1.36
CA CYS A 198 13.17 -2.57 -1.25
C CYS A 198 13.72 -1.20 -1.62
N GLY A 199 13.04 -0.46 -2.51
CA GLY A 199 13.48 0.84 -3.03
C GLY A 199 14.63 0.76 -4.04
N ASP A 200 14.90 -0.45 -4.55
CA ASP A 200 15.92 -0.75 -5.57
C ASP A 200 15.40 -1.75 -6.62
N ASN A 201 14.09 -2.03 -6.63
CA ASN A 201 13.42 -3.00 -7.49
C ASN A 201 13.91 -4.47 -7.38
N SER A 202 14.71 -4.82 -6.37
CA SER A 202 15.17 -6.21 -6.17
C SER A 202 14.04 -7.19 -5.86
N GLN A 203 12.94 -6.70 -5.29
CA GLN A 203 11.74 -7.48 -5.05
C GLN A 203 11.12 -8.05 -6.34
N LYS A 204 10.95 -7.22 -7.37
CA LYS A 204 10.24 -7.56 -8.62
C LYS A 204 11.01 -8.54 -9.52
N SER A 205 12.32 -8.63 -9.34
CA SER A 205 13.20 -9.44 -10.18
C SER A 205 13.56 -10.79 -9.57
N SER A 206 13.16 -11.05 -8.33
CA SER A 206 13.50 -12.29 -7.66
C SER A 206 12.60 -13.45 -8.11
N LEU A 207 13.20 -14.56 -8.54
CA LEU A 207 12.49 -15.83 -8.76
C LEU A 207 11.77 -16.30 -7.48
N GLU A 208 12.31 -15.89 -6.32
CA GLU A 208 11.67 -16.09 -5.02
C GLU A 208 10.29 -15.42 -4.93
N ALA A 209 10.07 -14.25 -5.53
CA ALA A 209 8.77 -13.60 -5.55
C ALA A 209 7.70 -14.41 -6.28
N ILE A 210 8.06 -15.09 -7.37
CA ILE A 210 7.12 -15.90 -8.14
C ILE A 210 6.72 -17.16 -7.35
N ASN A 211 7.67 -17.76 -6.64
CA ASN A 211 7.46 -19.02 -5.92
C ASN A 211 6.86 -18.84 -4.52
N GLN A 212 7.07 -17.68 -3.88
CA GLN A 212 6.63 -17.42 -2.50
C GLN A 212 5.24 -16.77 -2.40
N CYS A 213 4.62 -16.42 -3.54
CA CYS A 213 3.32 -15.77 -3.58
C CYS A 213 2.23 -16.74 -4.12
N PRO A 214 1.66 -17.62 -3.26
CA PRO A 214 0.73 -18.66 -3.68
C PRO A 214 -0.53 -18.12 -4.39
N SER A 215 -0.90 -16.86 -4.14
CA SER A 215 -2.01 -16.18 -4.82
C SER A 215 -1.83 -16.09 -6.34
N ILE A 216 -0.59 -16.01 -6.84
CA ILE A 216 -0.31 -15.97 -8.28
C ILE A 216 -0.60 -17.33 -8.91
N VAL A 217 -0.21 -18.41 -8.23
CA VAL A 217 -0.45 -19.79 -8.70
C VAL A 217 -1.94 -20.09 -8.74
N ILE A 218 -2.69 -19.70 -7.71
CA ILE A 218 -4.16 -19.88 -7.67
C ILE A 218 -4.83 -19.06 -8.77
N GLY A 219 -4.40 -17.82 -9.01
CA GLY A 219 -4.95 -16.97 -10.08
C GLY A 219 -4.70 -17.53 -11.49
N ILE A 220 -3.50 -18.05 -11.76
CA ILE A 220 -3.15 -18.69 -13.04
C ILE A 220 -3.94 -19.98 -13.22
N VAL A 221 -4.05 -20.81 -12.17
CA VAL A 221 -4.86 -22.04 -12.20
C VAL A 221 -6.34 -21.73 -12.41
N CYS A 222 -6.90 -20.72 -11.75
CA CYS A 222 -8.27 -20.26 -11.99
C CYS A 222 -8.47 -19.75 -13.43
N MET A 223 -7.54 -18.94 -13.96
CA MET A 223 -7.62 -18.47 -15.35
C MET A 223 -7.58 -19.62 -16.34
N LEU A 224 -6.66 -20.59 -16.16
CA LEU A 224 -6.56 -21.78 -17.01
C LEU A 224 -7.82 -22.66 -16.95
N LEU A 225 -8.41 -22.83 -15.76
CA LEU A 225 -9.66 -23.56 -15.56
C LEU A 225 -10.86 -22.87 -16.21
N ILE A 226 -10.92 -21.53 -16.19
CA ILE A 226 -11.98 -20.77 -16.86
C ILE A 226 -11.85 -20.90 -18.39
N THR A 227 -10.63 -20.84 -18.94
CA THR A 227 -10.42 -21.01 -20.38
C THR A 227 -10.71 -22.43 -20.88
N ALA A 228 -10.48 -23.46 -20.05
CA ALA A 228 -10.79 -24.84 -20.42
C ALA A 228 -12.31 -25.12 -20.51
N ASN A 229 -13.13 -24.46 -19.68
CA ASN A 229 -14.58 -24.63 -19.69
C ASN A 229 -15.30 -23.80 -20.77
N ALA A 230 -14.68 -22.74 -21.30
CA ALA A 230 -15.28 -21.92 -22.35
C ALA A 230 -15.27 -22.60 -23.74
N GLN A 231 -14.50 -23.67 -23.93
CA GLN A 231 -14.39 -24.37 -25.21
C GLN A 231 -15.52 -25.39 -25.45
N SER A 232 -16.39 -25.64 -24.46
CA SER A 232 -17.41 -26.72 -24.51
C SER A 232 -18.82 -26.25 -24.94
N SER A 233 -19.05 -24.98 -25.27
CA SER A 233 -20.39 -24.46 -25.58
C SER A 233 -20.59 -24.00 -27.03
N ASN A 234 -19.73 -24.39 -27.96
CA ASN A 234 -19.95 -24.19 -29.38
C ASN A 234 -20.29 -25.53 -30.03
N ASP A 235 -21.50 -26.03 -29.78
CA ASP A 235 -22.11 -26.98 -30.71
C ASP A 235 -23.61 -26.75 -30.83
N THR A 236 -23.99 -26.50 -32.08
CA THR A 236 -25.30 -26.65 -32.73
C THR A 236 -26.50 -25.91 -32.14
N ASP A 237 -26.90 -24.80 -32.79
CA ASP A 237 -28.29 -24.73 -33.24
C ASP A 237 -28.41 -23.99 -34.58
N THR A 238 -28.58 -24.80 -35.62
CA THR A 238 -29.04 -24.42 -36.95
C THR A 238 -30.51 -24.85 -37.05
N THR A 239 -31.45 -23.90 -37.18
CA THR A 239 -32.41 -23.77 -38.30
C THR A 239 -33.52 -22.71 -38.07
N ASP A 240 -33.70 -21.89 -39.11
CA ASP A 240 -34.94 -21.44 -39.76
C ASP A 240 -35.92 -20.38 -39.19
N SER A 241 -35.78 -19.19 -39.78
CA SER A 241 -36.79 -18.39 -40.52
C SER A 241 -38.19 -18.10 -39.97
N TYR A 242 -38.54 -16.81 -39.84
CA TYR A 242 -39.70 -16.21 -40.54
C TYR A 242 -39.67 -14.67 -40.57
N TYR A 243 -40.24 -14.10 -41.64
CA TYR A 243 -40.31 -12.67 -42.01
C TYR A 243 -41.07 -11.77 -41.01
N GLY A 244 -40.63 -10.50 -40.88
CA GLY A 244 -41.45 -9.44 -40.30
C GLY A 244 -40.71 -8.12 -40.07
N THR A 245 -40.79 -7.20 -41.03
CA THR A 245 -40.28 -5.83 -40.96
C THR A 245 -41.16 -4.91 -40.11
N THR A 246 -40.60 -4.18 -39.15
CA THR A 246 -40.72 -2.70 -39.01
C THR A 246 -39.92 -2.16 -37.83
N SER A 247 -39.47 -0.91 -38.00
CA SER A 247 -38.53 -0.10 -37.25
C SER A 247 -38.91 0.27 -35.79
N MET A 248 -37.93 0.39 -34.89
CA MET A 248 -37.38 1.66 -34.36
C MET A 248 -36.40 1.42 -33.18
N SER A 249 -35.35 2.26 -33.14
CA SER A 249 -34.34 2.54 -32.10
C SER A 249 -34.57 1.98 -30.69
N GLY A 250 -33.61 1.42 -29.94
CA GLY A 250 -32.16 1.64 -29.96
C GLY A 250 -31.69 2.16 -28.58
N ASN A 251 -31.56 1.26 -27.60
CA ASN A 251 -30.54 1.25 -26.51
C ASN A 251 -30.95 0.27 -25.41
N SER A 252 -30.30 -0.89 -25.34
CA SER A 252 -30.36 -1.78 -24.18
C SER A 252 -28.95 -2.19 -23.73
N SER A 253 -28.81 -2.13 -22.42
CA SER A 253 -27.64 -2.33 -21.58
C SER A 253 -27.18 -3.80 -21.51
N HIS A 254 -25.95 -4.06 -21.95
CA HIS A 254 -25.23 -5.31 -21.68
C HIS A 254 -24.24 -5.13 -20.51
N THR A 255 -24.67 -5.40 -19.28
CA THR A 255 -23.77 -5.60 -18.12
C THR A 255 -24.47 -6.44 -17.03
N SER A 256 -24.64 -7.76 -17.24
CA SER A 256 -25.10 -8.64 -16.14
C SER A 256 -24.50 -10.06 -16.10
N ALA A 257 -23.67 -10.48 -17.06
CA ALA A 257 -23.08 -11.83 -17.02
C ALA A 257 -21.72 -11.92 -16.29
N ALA A 258 -20.95 -10.82 -16.22
CA ALA A 258 -19.60 -10.82 -15.64
C ALA A 258 -19.58 -10.92 -14.09
N ASN A 259 -20.65 -10.47 -13.42
CA ASN A 259 -20.70 -10.44 -11.96
C ASN A 259 -21.06 -11.79 -11.33
N HIS A 260 -21.68 -12.71 -12.07
CA HIS A 260 -22.06 -14.02 -11.53
C HIS A 260 -20.90 -15.04 -11.55
N ILE A 261 -19.90 -14.84 -12.41
CA ILE A 261 -18.72 -15.72 -12.51
C ILE A 261 -17.67 -15.38 -11.42
N GLN A 262 -17.55 -14.11 -11.00
CA GLN A 262 -16.63 -13.73 -9.93
C GLN A 262 -17.00 -14.32 -8.56
N GLN A 263 -18.26 -14.64 -8.29
CA GLN A 263 -18.67 -15.27 -7.04
C GLN A 263 -18.38 -16.77 -6.96
N GLN A 264 -18.15 -17.45 -8.09
CA GLN A 264 -17.94 -18.91 -8.09
C GLN A 264 -16.48 -19.34 -7.86
N CYS A 265 -15.48 -18.47 -8.09
CA CYS A 265 -14.08 -18.79 -7.77
C CYS A 265 -13.73 -18.67 -6.27
N ILE A 266 -14.57 -18.00 -5.48
CA ILE A 266 -14.32 -17.77 -4.04
C ILE A 266 -14.66 -19.00 -3.18
N ILE A 267 -15.43 -19.95 -3.72
CA ILE A 267 -15.91 -21.13 -2.99
C ILE A 267 -15.28 -22.41 -3.56
N ILE A 268 -13.94 -22.46 -3.63
CA ILE A 268 -13.26 -23.76 -3.63
C ILE A 268 -12.93 -24.05 -2.16
N PRO A 269 -13.59 -25.03 -1.51
CA PRO A 269 -13.33 -25.31 -0.10
C PRO A 269 -11.86 -25.69 0.08
N PHE A 270 -11.20 -25.12 1.09
CA PHE A 270 -9.80 -25.36 1.43
C PHE A 270 -9.42 -26.85 1.53
N THR A 271 -10.41 -27.74 1.70
CA THR A 271 -10.24 -29.20 1.67
C THR A 271 -9.82 -29.75 0.30
N LEU A 272 -10.24 -29.16 -0.82
CA LEU A 272 -9.82 -29.59 -2.17
C LEU A 272 -8.36 -29.19 -2.47
N ILE A 273 -7.92 -28.03 -1.96
CA ILE A 273 -6.53 -27.56 -2.11
C ILE A 273 -5.55 -28.51 -1.40
N GLY A 274 -5.94 -29.04 -0.24
CA GLY A 274 -5.15 -30.05 0.48
C GLY A 274 -4.96 -31.36 -0.30
N ILE A 275 -5.97 -31.79 -1.05
CA ILE A 275 -5.92 -33.03 -1.86
C ILE A 275 -5.00 -32.84 -3.07
N ILE A 276 -5.02 -31.68 -3.72
CA ILE A 276 -4.14 -31.39 -4.87
C ILE A 276 -2.66 -31.35 -4.43
N PHE A 277 -2.36 -30.77 -3.27
CA PHE A 277 -0.99 -30.75 -2.72
C PHE A 277 -0.47 -32.13 -2.31
N LEU A 278 -1.33 -33.01 -1.78
CA LEU A 278 -0.97 -34.39 -1.46
C LEU A 278 -0.71 -35.23 -2.72
N SER A 279 -1.48 -35.02 -3.79
CA SER A 279 -1.30 -35.72 -5.06
C SER A 279 -0.04 -35.28 -5.81
N LEU A 280 0.31 -33.98 -5.82
CA LEU A 280 1.55 -33.50 -6.44
C LEU A 280 2.81 -33.95 -5.71
N LYS A 281 2.76 -34.09 -4.38
CA LYS A 281 3.88 -34.60 -3.59
C LYS A 281 4.17 -36.07 -3.90
N HIS A 282 3.16 -36.85 -4.31
CA HIS A 282 3.33 -38.25 -4.69
C HIS A 282 3.89 -38.45 -6.11
N ILE A 283 3.72 -37.45 -6.99
CA ILE A 283 4.22 -37.48 -8.37
C ILE A 283 5.69 -37.03 -8.45
N LEU A 284 6.16 -36.20 -7.51
CA LEU A 284 7.53 -35.68 -7.50
C LEU A 284 8.54 -36.52 -6.68
N ILE A 285 8.10 -37.64 -6.10
CA ILE A 285 8.94 -38.55 -5.29
C ILE A 285 9.23 -39.89 -6.01
N ASN A 286 8.71 -40.08 -7.23
CA ASN A 286 9.13 -41.15 -8.14
C ASN A 286 9.84 -40.53 -9.35
#